data_AF-A0A167VZA7-F1
#
_entry.id   AF-A0A167VZA7-F1
#
_cell.length_a   1.000
_cell.length_b   1.000
_cell.length_c   1.000
_cell.angle_alpha   90.00
_cell.angle_beta   90.00
_cell.angle_gamma   90.00
#
_symmetry.space_group_name_H-M   'P 1'
#
loop_
_entity.id
_entity.type
_entity.pdbx_description
1 polymer ?
#
loop_
_entity_poly.entity_id
_entity_poly.type
_entity_poly.pdbx_seq_one_letter_code
_entity_poly.pdbx_strand_id
1 'polypeptide(L)'
;VSQCPWSTPKARLAMDLHYKIKHAHEEIERLNLEVPRFATQLRDEGCYLEHMERTIHSMVPHLAHQIGIHRAIWGRFDHHHWRKLRKITCLPSFSGSIAPGVAVENGPGEPASV
;
A
#
# COMPACT_ATOMS: atom_id res chain seq x y z
N VAL A 1 23.05 35.90 11.46
CA VAL A 1 21.95 34.95 11.13
C VAL A 1 20.60 35.39 11.71
N SER A 2 20.49 35.80 12.98
CA SER A 2 19.20 36.19 13.61
C SER A 2 18.57 37.51 13.10
N GLN A 3 19.35 38.34 12.40
CA GLN A 3 18.89 39.61 11.83
C GLN A 3 18.39 39.47 10.38
N CYS A 4 18.46 38.27 9.81
CA CYS A 4 18.04 38.07 8.44
C CYS A 4 16.50 38.02 8.36
N PRO A 5 15.85 38.59 7.33
CA PRO A 5 14.39 38.60 7.22
C PRO A 5 13.74 37.21 7.30
N TRP A 6 14.44 36.19 6.78
CA TRP A 6 14.00 34.78 6.78
C TRP A 6 14.16 34.07 8.13
N SER A 7 14.90 34.63 9.09
CA SER A 7 15.03 34.02 10.42
C SER A 7 13.91 34.42 11.39
N THR A 8 12.99 35.30 10.97
CA THR A 8 11.83 35.68 11.77
C THR A 8 10.87 34.48 11.92
N PRO A 9 10.22 34.30 13.08
CA PRO A 9 9.26 33.21 13.28
C PRO A 9 8.15 33.20 12.22
N LYS A 10 7.65 34.39 11.84
CA LYS A 10 6.63 34.54 10.80
C LYS A 10 7.12 34.08 9.42
N ALA A 11 8.35 34.42 9.03
CA ALA A 11 8.91 33.99 7.76
C ALA A 11 9.12 32.47 7.72
N ARG A 12 9.56 31.86 8.84
CA ARG A 12 9.67 30.39 8.94
C ARG A 12 8.32 29.69 8.80
N LEU A 13 7.30 30.15 9.52
CA LEU A 13 5.94 29.60 9.39
C LEU A 13 5.39 29.72 7.96
N ALA A 14 5.63 30.86 7.31
CA ALA A 14 5.22 31.06 5.92
C ALA A 14 5.96 30.10 4.97
N MET A 15 7.26 29.89 5.18
CA MET A 15 8.08 28.97 4.41
C MET A 15 7.64 27.51 4.62
N ASP A 16 7.40 27.10 5.87
CA ASP A 16 6.91 25.77 6.21
C ASP A 16 5.55 25.50 5.56
N LEU A 17 4.63 26.48 5.61
CA LEU A 17 3.33 26.35 4.97
C LEU A 17 3.47 26.22 3.45
N HIS A 18 4.32 27.05 2.83
CA HIS A 18 4.58 26.98 1.40
C HIS A 18 5.07 25.60 0.97
N TYR A 19 6.09 25.06 1.65
CA TYR A 19 6.61 23.73 1.33
C TYR A 19 5.63 22.61 1.67
N LYS A 20 4.85 22.71 2.74
CA LYS A 20 3.78 21.75 3.03
C LYS A 20 2.76 21.67 1.90
N ILE A 21 2.32 22.82 1.39
CA ILE A 21 1.37 22.87 0.26
C ILE A 21 2.02 22.31 -1.01
N LYS A 22 3.26 22.71 -1.30
CA LYS A 22 4.00 22.21 -2.46
C LYS A 22 4.12 20.68 -2.43
N HIS A 23 4.63 20.14 -1.32
CA HIS A 23 4.83 18.70 -1.16
C HIS A 23 3.50 17.93 -1.07
N ALA A 24 2.42 18.53 -0.59
CA ALA A 24 1.11 17.89 -0.61
C ALA A 24 0.64 17.59 -2.05
N HIS A 25 0.90 18.47 -3.01
CA HIS A 25 0.58 18.20 -4.41
C HIS A 25 1.47 17.09 -5.00
N GLU A 26 2.77 17.11 -4.72
CA GLU A 26 3.69 16.05 -5.12
C GLU A 26 3.28 14.68 -4.54
N GLU A 27 2.82 14.67 -3.28
CA GLU A 27 2.35 13.48 -2.59
C GLU A 27 1.08 12.92 -3.24
N ILE A 28 0.14 13.77 -3.67
CA ILE A 28 -1.07 13.32 -4.40
C ILE A 28 -0.67 12.56 -5.67
N GLU A 29 0.25 13.12 -6.47
CA GLU A 29 0.74 12.47 -7.68
C GLU A 29 1.46 11.14 -7.39
N ARG A 30 2.28 11.09 -6.33
CA ARG A 30 2.93 9.84 -5.91
C ARG A 30 1.91 8.79 -5.46
N LEU A 31 0.92 9.20 -4.67
CA LEU A 31 -0.11 8.29 -4.16
C LEU A 31 -0.96 7.68 -5.27
N ASN A 32 -1.16 8.38 -6.38
CA ASN A 32 -1.84 7.80 -7.56
C ASN A 32 -1.11 6.56 -8.13
N LEU A 33 0.20 6.45 -7.92
CA LEU A 33 1.00 5.29 -8.32
C LEU A 33 1.12 4.25 -7.20
N GLU A 34 1.25 4.69 -5.96
CA GLU A 34 1.45 3.78 -4.82
C GLU A 34 0.16 3.06 -4.40
N VAL A 35 -1.00 3.71 -4.51
CA VAL A 35 -2.30 3.10 -4.21
C VAL A 35 -2.57 1.83 -5.03
N PRO A 36 -2.43 1.82 -6.37
CA PRO A 36 -2.62 0.60 -7.15
C PRO A 36 -1.50 -0.43 -6.90
N ARG A 37 -0.25 -0.01 -6.63
CA ARG A 37 0.85 -0.93 -6.26
C ARG A 37 0.54 -1.69 -4.96
N PHE A 38 0.06 -0.97 -3.95
CA PHE A 38 -0.32 -1.57 -2.68
C PHE A 38 -1.54 -2.49 -2.85
N ALA A 39 -2.51 -2.12 -3.69
CA ALA A 39 -3.64 -2.98 -4.03
C ALA A 39 -3.21 -4.27 -4.74
N THR A 40 -2.23 -4.20 -5.65
CA THR A 40 -1.59 -5.36 -6.29
C THR A 40 -0.97 -6.28 -5.25
N GLN A 41 -0.15 -5.74 -4.35
CA GLN A 41 0.52 -6.52 -3.31
C GLN A 41 -0.49 -7.25 -2.41
N LEU A 42 -1.55 -6.56 -1.95
CA LEU A 42 -2.58 -7.17 -1.10
C LEU A 42 -3.29 -8.35 -1.80
N ARG A 43 -3.57 -8.22 -3.10
CA ARG A 43 -4.17 -9.30 -3.89
C ARG A 43 -3.20 -10.47 -4.02
N ASP A 44 -1.97 -10.18 -4.44
CA ASP A 44 -0.98 -11.20 -4.81
C ASP A 44 -0.54 -12.01 -3.58
N GLU A 45 -0.33 -11.36 -2.44
CA GLU A 45 -0.03 -12.01 -1.16
C GLU A 45 -1.16 -12.96 -0.74
N GLY A 46 -2.42 -12.50 -0.85
CA GLY A 46 -3.59 -13.31 -0.52
C GLY A 46 -3.71 -14.55 -1.40
N CYS A 47 -3.50 -14.40 -2.72
CA CYS A 47 -3.48 -15.50 -3.67
C CYS A 47 -2.33 -16.47 -3.41
N TYR A 48 -1.13 -15.97 -3.11
CA TYR A 48 0.05 -16.77 -2.81
C TYR A 48 -0.15 -17.63 -1.56
N LEU A 49 -0.60 -17.04 -0.46
CA LEU A 49 -0.83 -17.77 0.79
C LEU A 49 -1.89 -18.87 0.63
N GLU A 50 -2.98 -18.58 -0.10
CA GLU A 50 -4.00 -19.58 -0.39
C GLU A 50 -3.48 -20.72 -1.30
N HIS A 51 -2.68 -20.38 -2.30
CA HIS A 51 -2.07 -21.37 -3.18
C HIS A 51 -1.08 -22.27 -2.42
N MET A 52 -0.23 -21.69 -1.57
CA MET A 52 0.72 -22.43 -0.74
C MET A 52 0.04 -23.31 0.30
N GLU A 53 -1.02 -22.81 0.95
CA GLU A 53 -1.83 -23.60 1.88
C GLU A 53 -2.34 -24.88 1.21
N ARG A 54 -2.93 -24.76 0.01
CA ARG A 54 -3.47 -25.90 -0.73
C ARG A 54 -2.40 -26.86 -1.22
N THR A 55 -1.30 -26.33 -1.76
CA THR A 55 -0.22 -27.13 -2.36
C THR A 55 0.53 -27.94 -1.30
N ILE A 56 0.79 -27.33 -0.15
CA ILE A 56 1.57 -27.97 0.92
C ILE A 56 0.69 -28.90 1.77
N HIS A 57 -0.64 -28.74 1.76
CA HIS A 57 -1.56 -29.54 2.57
C HIS A 57 -1.36 -31.06 2.40
N SER A 58 -1.12 -31.54 1.19
CA SER A 58 -0.90 -32.97 0.93
C SER A 58 0.47 -33.48 1.36
N MET A 59 1.49 -32.61 1.42
CA MET A 59 2.87 -32.99 1.77
C MET A 59 3.12 -32.84 3.27
N VAL A 60 2.68 -31.70 3.84
CA VAL A 60 3.00 -31.28 5.21
C VAL A 60 1.77 -30.60 5.83
N PRO A 61 0.79 -31.38 6.34
CA PRO A 61 -0.49 -30.83 6.83
C PRO A 61 -0.34 -29.82 7.97
N HIS A 62 0.64 -30.02 8.85
CA HIS A 62 0.88 -29.11 9.97
C HIS A 62 1.38 -27.74 9.52
N LEU A 63 2.21 -27.70 8.47
CA LEU A 63 2.70 -26.44 7.89
C LEU A 63 1.58 -25.72 7.15
N ALA A 64 0.76 -26.46 6.38
CA ALA A 64 -0.42 -25.90 5.74
C ALA A 64 -1.39 -25.28 6.76
N HIS A 65 -1.61 -25.94 7.90
CA HIS A 65 -2.42 -25.38 8.99
C HIS A 65 -1.82 -24.07 9.55
N GLN A 66 -0.49 -23.98 9.72
CA GLN A 66 0.15 -22.73 10.13
C GLN A 66 0.00 -21.62 9.08
N ILE A 67 0.11 -21.95 7.78
CA ILE A 67 -0.14 -21.01 6.69
C ILE A 67 -1.59 -20.54 6.71
N GLY A 68 -2.56 -21.44 6.93
CA GLY A 68 -3.98 -21.09 7.06
C GLY A 68 -4.25 -20.14 8.24
N ILE A 69 -3.62 -20.37 9.39
CA ILE A 69 -3.68 -19.43 10.53
C ILE A 69 -3.09 -18.08 10.13
N HIS A 70 -1.92 -18.07 9.49
CA HIS A 70 -1.25 -16.85 9.06
C HIS A 70 -2.12 -16.05 8.09
N ARG A 71 -2.66 -16.70 7.06
CA ARG A 71 -3.60 -16.14 6.09
C ARG A 71 -4.85 -15.58 6.77
N ALA A 72 -5.42 -16.28 7.75
CA ALA A 72 -6.58 -15.80 8.50
C ALA A 72 -6.28 -14.55 9.35
N ILE A 73 -5.05 -14.41 9.87
CA ILE A 73 -4.61 -13.20 10.56
C ILE A 73 -4.47 -12.05 9.55
N TRP A 74 -3.78 -12.30 8.43
CA TRP A 74 -3.57 -11.32 7.36
C TRP A 74 -4.87 -10.81 6.75
N GLY A 75 -5.81 -11.70 6.44
CA GLY A 75 -7.11 -11.33 5.86
C GLY A 75 -7.92 -10.34 6.71
N ARG A 76 -7.73 -10.33 8.04
CA ARG A 76 -8.34 -9.32 8.92
C ARG A 76 -7.76 -7.93 8.68
N PHE A 77 -6.45 -7.83 8.46
CA PHE A 77 -5.79 -6.58 8.11
C PHE A 77 -6.10 -6.17 6.68
N ASP A 78 -6.13 -7.12 5.74
CA ASP A 78 -6.45 -6.86 4.33
C ASP A 78 -7.81 -6.19 4.18
N HIS A 79 -8.84 -6.68 4.89
CA HIS A 79 -10.15 -6.03 4.88
C HIS A 79 -10.08 -4.55 5.32
N HIS A 80 -9.28 -4.27 6.37
CA HIS A 80 -9.07 -2.92 6.84
C HIS A 80 -8.31 -2.05 5.82
N HIS A 81 -7.30 -2.62 5.15
CA HIS A 81 -6.54 -1.95 4.10
C HIS A 81 -7.42 -1.63 2.89
N TRP A 82 -8.21 -2.60 2.39
CA TRP A 82 -9.17 -2.38 1.31
C TRP A 82 -10.22 -1.32 1.65
N ARG A 83 -10.71 -1.31 2.90
CA ARG A 83 -11.62 -0.27 3.36
C ARG A 83 -10.97 1.12 3.33
N LYS A 84 -9.69 1.22 3.68
CA LYS A 84 -8.94 2.49 3.57
C LYS A 84 -8.74 2.90 2.10
N LEU A 85 -8.36 1.98 1.22
CA LEU A 85 -8.21 2.26 -0.21
C LEU A 85 -9.50 2.79 -0.83
N ARG A 86 -10.65 2.18 -0.49
CA ARG A 86 -11.97 2.69 -0.92
C ARG A 86 -12.32 4.07 -0.35
N LYS A 87 -11.84 4.42 0.83
CA LYS A 87 -12.03 5.78 1.36
C LYS A 87 -11.21 6.80 0.59
N ILE A 88 -10.00 6.43 0.14
CA ILE A 88 -9.15 7.28 -0.69
C ILE A 88 -9.86 7.61 -2.02
N THR A 89 -10.53 6.63 -2.64
CA THR A 89 -11.28 6.87 -3.88
C THR A 89 -12.47 7.82 -3.74
N CYS A 90 -12.96 8.04 -2.51
CA CYS A 90 -14.03 8.98 -2.24
C CYS A 90 -13.55 10.43 -2.01
N LEU A 91 -12.23 10.67 -2.04
CA LEU A 91 -11.69 12.02 -1.87
C LEU A 91 -11.92 12.85 -3.14
N PRO A 92 -12.35 14.12 -3.04
CA PRO A 92 -12.67 14.96 -4.21
C PRO A 92 -11.50 15.13 -5.20
N SER A 93 -10.27 15.06 -4.69
CA SER A 93 -9.04 15.28 -5.46
C SER A 93 -8.37 13.97 -5.92
N PHE A 94 -9.02 12.82 -5.73
CA PHE A 94 -8.45 11.54 -6.17
C PHE A 94 -8.66 11.36 -7.67
N SER A 95 -7.57 11.22 -8.41
CA SER A 95 -7.54 10.98 -9.87
C SER A 95 -6.92 9.64 -10.27
N GLY A 96 -6.39 8.89 -9.30
CA GLY A 96 -5.75 7.60 -9.51
C GLY A 96 -6.72 6.43 -9.64
N SER A 97 -6.18 5.21 -9.52
CA SER A 97 -6.93 3.97 -9.54
C SER A 97 -6.57 3.08 -8.35
N ILE A 98 -7.55 2.36 -7.80
CA ILE A 98 -7.33 1.27 -6.83
C ILE A 98 -7.33 -0.10 -7.49
N ALA A 99 -7.51 -0.17 -8.82
CA ALA A 99 -7.48 -1.42 -9.54
C ALA A 99 -6.07 -2.04 -9.41
N PRO A 100 -5.96 -3.29 -8.92
CA PRO A 100 -4.70 -4.01 -8.91
C PRO A 100 -4.09 -4.06 -10.32
N GLY A 101 -2.79 -3.79 -10.42
CA GLY A 101 -2.00 -3.97 -11.62
C GLY A 101 -1.47 -5.40 -11.76
N VAL A 102 -0.42 -5.54 -12.56
CA VAL A 102 0.34 -6.79 -12.76
C VAL A 102 1.73 -6.60 -12.18
N ALA A 103 2.18 -7.53 -11.33
CA ALA A 103 3.54 -7.52 -10.81
C ALA A 103 4.54 -7.85 -11.93
N VAL A 104 5.68 -7.15 -11.95
CA VAL A 104 6.72 -7.33 -12.98
C VAL A 104 7.61 -8.55 -12.67
N GLU A 105 7.82 -8.82 -11.39
CA GLU A 105 8.52 -10.00 -10.88
C GLU A 105 7.56 -10.69 -9.93
N ASN A 106 7.33 -11.99 -10.11
CA ASN A 106 6.71 -12.76 -9.05
C ASN A 106 7.86 -13.26 -8.16
N GLY A 107 7.92 -12.75 -6.93
CA GLY A 107 8.98 -13.06 -5.98
C GLY A 107 9.09 -14.58 -5.71
N PRO A 108 10.16 -15.03 -5.02
CA PRO A 108 10.47 -16.45 -4.90
C PRO A 108 9.29 -17.24 -4.28
N GLY A 109 8.66 -18.10 -5.09
CA GLY A 109 7.60 -19.04 -4.67
C GLY A 109 6.31 -19.08 -5.52
N GLU A 110 6.25 -18.41 -6.68
CA GLU A 110 5.06 -18.11 -7.50
C GLU A 110 3.97 -19.21 -7.69
N PRO A 111 2.72 -18.82 -8.01
CA PRO A 111 2.44 -18.41 -9.39
C PRO A 111 1.64 -17.09 -9.53
N ALA A 112 1.97 -16.32 -10.57
CA ALA A 112 0.99 -15.46 -11.26
C ALA A 112 1.10 -15.61 -12.79
N SER A 113 0.23 -16.46 -13.35
CA SER A 113 -0.34 -16.50 -14.72
C SER A 113 -1.18 -17.79 -14.78
N VAL A 114 -2.49 -17.81 -15.03
CA VAL A 114 -3.26 -17.25 -16.16
C VAL A 114 -4.56 -16.60 -15.69
#